data_AF-A0AAV4VPF8-F1
#
_entry.id   AF-A0AAV4VPF8-F1
#
_cell.length_a   1.000
_cell.length_b   1.000
_cell.length_c   1.000
_cell.angle_alpha   90.00
_cell.angle_beta   90.00
_cell.angle_gamma   90.00
#
_symmetry.space_group_name_H-M   'P 1'
#
loop_
_entity.id
_entity.type
_entity.pdbx_description
1 polymer ?
#
loop_
_entity_poly.entity_id
_entity_poly.type
_entity_poly.pdbx_seq_one_letter_code
_entity_poly.pdbx_strand_id
1 'polypeptide(L)'
;MTTETNNNPPLQRQRSVRNYASKLFKESSVSAVAAIVSTGNVPRKVFRVLVFVSFTAGFLYQCIKFLCYVMQYPTIINIEMNKPDKYLAPAYTFCNANGIKRSQFCAAYPNNCVEADEELCTAYPHYCKGNNTK
;
A
#
# COMPACT_ATOMS: atom_id res chain seq x y z
N MET A 1 -67.06 -11.22 -48.28
CA MET A 1 -65.90 -10.59 -48.97
C MET A 1 -65.43 -9.48 -48.05
N THR A 2 -64.26 -9.47 -47.43
CA THR A 2 -62.94 -10.09 -47.69
C THR A 2 -62.12 -10.01 -46.38
N THR A 3 -61.35 -11.08 -46.06
CA THR A 3 -59.96 -11.13 -45.51
C THR A 3 -59.55 -10.18 -44.35
N GLU A 4 -58.83 -10.54 -43.28
CA GLU A 4 -57.60 -11.34 -43.18
C GLU A 4 -57.37 -11.86 -41.73
N THR A 5 -56.74 -13.04 -41.68
CA THR A 5 -56.02 -13.64 -40.55
C THR A 5 -54.99 -12.74 -39.88
N ASN A 6 -54.85 -12.81 -38.55
CA ASN A 6 -53.56 -12.59 -37.90
C ASN A 6 -53.35 -13.61 -36.76
N ASN A 7 -52.76 -14.75 -37.13
CA ASN A 7 -52.12 -15.68 -36.21
C ASN A 7 -50.78 -15.08 -35.77
N ASN A 8 -50.55 -14.96 -34.46
CA ASN A 8 -49.20 -14.78 -33.91
C ASN A 8 -49.06 -15.49 -32.54
N PRO A 9 -48.21 -16.52 -32.41
CA PRO A 9 -48.02 -17.23 -31.14
C PRO A 9 -46.81 -16.65 -30.34
N PRO A 10 -46.94 -16.32 -29.04
CA PRO A 10 -45.82 -15.77 -28.24
C PRO A 10 -44.95 -16.82 -27.48
N LEU A 11 -44.95 -18.11 -27.85
CA LEU A 11 -44.36 -19.18 -27.01
C LEU A 11 -43.04 -19.82 -27.50
N GLN A 12 -42.55 -19.56 -28.72
CA GLN A 12 -41.35 -20.24 -29.25
C GLN A 12 -40.01 -19.60 -28.82
N ARG A 13 -39.95 -18.27 -28.63
CA ARG A 13 -38.68 -17.55 -28.38
C ARG A 13 -38.04 -17.94 -27.04
N GLN A 14 -38.83 -18.09 -25.97
CA GLN A 14 -38.32 -18.45 -24.64
C GLN A 14 -37.72 -19.87 -24.56
N ARG A 15 -38.28 -20.84 -25.29
CA ARG A 15 -37.70 -22.19 -25.36
C ARG A 15 -36.32 -22.18 -26.02
N SER A 16 -36.14 -21.36 -27.07
CA SER A 16 -34.86 -21.23 -27.77
C SER A 16 -33.74 -20.74 -26.85
N VAL A 17 -33.97 -19.64 -26.12
CA VAL A 17 -32.94 -19.06 -25.23
C VAL A 17 -32.61 -19.97 -24.06
N ARG A 18 -33.62 -20.63 -23.47
CA ARG A 18 -33.41 -21.54 -22.33
C ARG A 18 -32.64 -22.79 -22.74
N ASN A 19 -32.97 -23.36 -23.90
CA ASN A 19 -32.25 -24.51 -24.46
C ASN A 19 -30.80 -24.13 -24.80
N TYR A 20 -30.60 -22.97 -25.44
CA TYR A 20 -29.27 -22.45 -25.75
C TYR A 20 -28.43 -22.21 -24.49
N ALA A 21 -28.98 -21.52 -23.48
CA ALA A 21 -28.30 -21.29 -22.21
C ALA A 21 -27.96 -22.61 -21.50
N SER A 22 -28.89 -23.57 -21.47
CA SER A 22 -28.61 -24.89 -20.87
C SER A 22 -27.53 -25.66 -21.61
N LYS A 23 -27.38 -25.47 -22.92
CA LYS A 23 -26.33 -26.08 -23.74
C LYS A 23 -24.97 -25.44 -23.41
N LEU A 24 -24.90 -24.11 -23.39
CA LEU A 24 -23.68 -23.39 -23.01
C LEU A 24 -23.20 -23.71 -21.59
N PHE A 25 -24.13 -23.82 -20.63
CA PHE A 25 -23.77 -24.18 -19.26
C PHE A 25 -23.35 -25.64 -19.09
N LYS A 26 -23.81 -26.55 -19.96
CA LYS A 26 -23.31 -27.93 -20.02
C LYS A 26 -21.92 -28.02 -20.66
N GLU A 27 -21.64 -27.16 -21.64
CA GLU A 27 -20.35 -27.07 -22.33
C GLU A 27 -19.34 -26.14 -21.61
N SER A 28 -19.73 -25.55 -20.49
CA SER A 28 -18.85 -24.69 -19.69
C SER A 28 -17.72 -25.48 -19.05
N SER A 29 -16.52 -24.91 -19.05
CA SER A 29 -15.32 -25.47 -18.42
C SER A 29 -15.40 -25.57 -16.90
N VAL A 30 -16.37 -24.90 -16.27
CA VAL A 30 -16.63 -25.01 -14.83
C VAL A 30 -17.51 -26.22 -14.55
N SER A 31 -16.89 -27.32 -14.09
CA SER A 31 -17.58 -28.61 -13.85
C SER A 31 -18.78 -28.48 -12.89
N ALA A 32 -18.70 -27.56 -11.92
CA ALA A 32 -19.78 -27.28 -10.98
C ALA A 32 -21.05 -26.76 -11.68
N VAL A 33 -20.90 -25.91 -12.69
CA VAL A 33 -22.01 -25.34 -13.46
C VAL A 33 -22.66 -26.42 -14.34
N ALA A 34 -21.87 -27.26 -14.99
CA ALA A 34 -22.35 -28.40 -15.77
C ALA A 34 -23.11 -29.41 -14.88
N ALA A 35 -22.59 -29.72 -13.69
CA ALA A 35 -23.22 -30.62 -12.72
C ALA A 35 -24.56 -30.08 -12.16
N ILE A 36 -24.66 -28.77 -11.96
CA ILE A 36 -25.91 -28.11 -11.55
C ILE A 36 -26.98 -28.21 -12.64
N VAL A 37 -26.61 -27.99 -13.90
CA VAL A 37 -27.56 -28.05 -15.02
C VAL A 37 -28.02 -29.48 -15.30
N SER A 38 -27.16 -30.48 -15.12
CA SER A 38 -27.49 -31.90 -15.28
C SER A 38 -28.39 -32.47 -14.16
N THR A 39 -28.61 -31.74 -13.07
CA THR A 39 -29.43 -32.23 -11.94
C THR A 39 -30.92 -32.02 -12.20
N GLY A 40 -31.71 -33.10 -12.20
CA GLY A 40 -33.16 -33.06 -12.45
C GLY A 40 -34.03 -32.61 -11.25
N ASN A 41 -33.57 -32.85 -10.02
CA ASN A 41 -34.34 -32.51 -8.81
C ASN A 41 -34.20 -31.03 -8.46
N VAL A 42 -35.31 -30.29 -8.55
CA VAL A 42 -35.40 -28.84 -8.26
C VAL A 42 -34.82 -28.45 -6.89
N PRO A 43 -35.21 -29.07 -5.75
CA PRO A 43 -34.67 -28.65 -4.45
C PRO A 43 -33.15 -28.90 -4.33
N ARG A 44 -32.67 -30.02 -4.86
CA ARG A 44 -31.23 -30.37 -4.85
C ARG A 44 -30.41 -29.46 -5.77
N LYS A 45 -31.03 -28.99 -6.85
CA LYS A 45 -30.45 -28.01 -7.78
C LYS A 45 -30.28 -26.65 -7.12
N VAL A 46 -31.31 -26.15 -6.43
CA VAL A 46 -31.25 -24.89 -5.68
C VAL A 46 -30.17 -24.92 -4.61
N PHE A 47 -30.09 -26.02 -3.83
CA PHE A 47 -29.03 -26.19 -2.83
C PHE A 47 -27.63 -26.14 -3.45
N ARG A 48 -27.40 -26.85 -4.56
CA ARG A 48 -26.10 -26.83 -5.25
C ARG A 48 -25.75 -25.44 -5.81
N VAL A 49 -26.72 -24.68 -6.30
CA VAL A 49 -26.51 -23.29 -6.73
C VAL A 49 -26.15 -22.40 -5.56
N LEU A 50 -26.86 -22.49 -4.43
CA LEU A 50 -26.57 -21.69 -3.24
C LEU A 50 -25.14 -21.93 -2.74
N VAL A 51 -24.73 -23.20 -2.67
CA VAL A 51 -23.36 -23.57 -2.31
C VAL A 51 -22.37 -23.01 -3.33
N PHE A 52 -22.61 -23.17 -4.62
CA PHE A 52 -21.71 -22.63 -5.64
C PHE A 52 -21.55 -21.10 -5.54
N VAL A 53 -22.65 -20.37 -5.32
CA VAL A 53 -22.63 -18.92 -5.15
C VAL A 53 -21.92 -18.50 -3.87
N SER A 54 -22.12 -19.20 -2.75
CA SER A 54 -21.46 -18.87 -1.49
C SER A 54 -19.94 -19.05 -1.57
N PHE A 55 -19.48 -20.16 -2.16
CA PHE A 55 -18.06 -20.40 -2.39
C PHE A 55 -17.45 -19.40 -3.38
N THR A 56 -18.17 -19.05 -4.44
CA THR A 56 -17.72 -18.04 -5.41
C THR A 56 -17.60 -16.66 -4.75
N ALA A 57 -18.56 -16.27 -3.92
CA ALA A 57 -18.51 -15.00 -3.19
C ALA A 57 -17.34 -14.97 -2.20
N GLY A 58 -17.11 -16.07 -1.46
CA GLY A 58 -15.97 -16.20 -0.55
C GLY A 58 -14.63 -16.10 -1.29
N PHE A 59 -14.51 -16.76 -2.43
CA PHE A 59 -13.32 -16.67 -3.29
C PHE A 59 -13.09 -15.24 -3.79
N LEU A 60 -14.11 -14.57 -4.30
CA LEU A 60 -14.00 -13.17 -4.74
C LEU A 60 -13.59 -12.24 -3.60
N TYR A 61 -14.17 -12.41 -2.41
CA TYR A 61 -13.78 -11.63 -1.24
C TYR A 61 -12.30 -11.80 -0.90
N GLN A 62 -11.81 -13.05 -0.88
CA GLN A 62 -10.40 -13.34 -0.64
C GLN A 62 -9.49 -12.72 -1.71
N CYS A 63 -9.87 -12.82 -2.99
CA CYS A 63 -9.13 -12.22 -4.10
C CYS A 63 -9.06 -10.68 -3.99
N ILE A 64 -10.18 -10.02 -3.65
CA ILE A 64 -10.22 -8.56 -3.48
C ILE A 64 -9.33 -8.16 -2.30
N LYS A 65 -9.43 -8.85 -1.17
CA LYS A 65 -8.59 -8.56 0.01
C LYS A 65 -7.10 -8.72 -0.30
N PHE A 66 -6.73 -9.78 -1.02
CA PHE A 66 -5.37 -10.00 -1.48
C PHE A 66 -4.92 -8.90 -2.45
N LEU A 67 -5.76 -8.51 -3.41
CA LEU A 67 -5.46 -7.46 -4.38
C LEU A 67 -5.25 -6.11 -3.68
N CYS A 68 -6.10 -5.75 -2.71
CA CYS A 68 -5.93 -4.54 -1.90
C CYS A 68 -4.60 -4.57 -1.12
N TYR A 69 -4.24 -5.71 -0.53
CA TYR A 69 -2.97 -5.86 0.18
C TYR A 69 -1.76 -5.68 -0.76
N VAL A 70 -1.81 -6.25 -1.96
CA VAL A 70 -0.75 -6.07 -2.98
C VAL A 70 -0.66 -4.61 -3.43
N MET A 71 -1.79 -3.94 -3.65
CA MET A 71 -1.85 -2.54 -4.06
C MET A 71 -1.34 -1.57 -2.98
N GLN A 72 -1.23 -2.01 -1.73
CA GLN A 72 -0.65 -1.23 -0.64
C GLN A 72 0.89 -1.23 -0.67
N TYR A 73 1.51 -2.03 -1.55
CA TYR A 73 2.97 -2.19 -1.67
C TYR A 73 3.68 -2.31 -0.31
N PRO A 74 3.25 -3.25 0.57
CA PRO A 74 3.89 -3.40 1.87
C PRO A 74 5.33 -3.84 1.67
N THR A 75 6.26 -3.10 2.27
CA THR A 75 7.68 -3.46 2.29
C THR A 75 7.97 -4.26 3.56
N ILE A 76 8.51 -5.46 3.39
CA ILE A 76 8.97 -6.30 4.51
C ILE A 76 10.48 -6.09 4.62
N ILE A 77 10.92 -5.45 5.70
CA ILE A 77 12.35 -5.27 6.00
C ILE A 77 12.79 -6.47 6.82
N ASN A 78 13.60 -7.34 6.24
CA ASN A 78 14.29 -8.38 7.00
C ASN A 78 15.62 -7.84 7.50
N ILE A 79 15.77 -7.69 8.82
CA ILE A 79 17.00 -7.16 9.43
C ILE A 79 17.86 -8.35 9.84
N GLU A 80 18.94 -8.57 9.12
CA GLU A 80 19.95 -9.58 9.45
C GLU A 80 21.17 -8.90 10.08
N MET A 81 21.57 -9.37 11.26
CA MET A 81 22.72 -8.85 11.99
C MET A 81 23.96 -9.68 11.64
N ASN A 82 24.78 -9.17 10.74
CA ASN A 82 26.04 -9.80 10.35
C ASN A 82 27.22 -9.11 11.06
N LYS A 83 28.18 -9.91 11.55
CA LYS A 83 29.44 -9.43 12.14
C LYS A 83 30.58 -9.67 11.15
N PRO A 84 30.91 -8.70 10.29
CA PRO A 84 32.01 -8.87 9.33
C PRO A 84 33.37 -8.77 10.03
N ASP A 85 34.36 -9.52 9.55
CA ASP A 85 35.74 -9.50 10.08
C ASP A 85 36.46 -8.15 9.85
N LYS A 86 35.97 -7.36 8.88
CA LYS A 86 36.49 -6.04 8.53
C LYS A 86 35.33 -5.09 8.32
N TYR A 87 35.39 -3.90 8.93
CA TYR A 87 34.42 -2.83 8.72
C TYR A 87 35.13 -1.56 8.27
N LEU A 88 34.47 -0.80 7.39
CA LEU A 88 34.93 0.53 7.04
C LEU A 88 34.69 1.44 8.25
N ALA A 89 35.73 2.16 8.69
CA ALA A 89 35.54 3.17 9.72
C ALA A 89 34.63 4.29 9.19
N PRO A 90 33.61 4.72 9.96
CA PRO A 90 32.77 5.84 9.55
C PRO A 90 33.57 7.14 9.57
N ALA A 91 33.06 8.15 8.87
CA ALA A 91 33.60 9.49 8.99
C ALA A 91 33.30 10.05 10.39
N TYR A 92 34.34 10.52 11.07
CA TYR A 92 34.21 11.22 12.33
C TYR A 92 34.19 12.72 12.06
N THR A 93 33.05 13.36 12.33
CA THR A 93 32.92 14.81 12.25
C THR A 93 32.89 15.39 13.65
N PHE A 94 33.85 16.25 13.97
CA PHE A 94 33.91 16.96 15.23
C PHE A 94 33.55 18.43 15.02
N CYS A 95 32.64 18.95 15.84
CA CYS A 95 32.25 20.36 15.84
C CYS A 95 32.61 20.98 17.20
N ASN A 96 33.07 22.22 17.16
CA ASN A 96 33.10 23.04 18.38
C ASN A 96 31.67 23.41 18.76
N ALA A 97 31.34 23.32 20.05
CA ALA A 97 30.04 23.77 20.57
C ALA A 97 29.83 25.28 20.38
N ASN A 98 30.92 26.05 20.24
CA ASN A 98 30.84 27.45 19.86
C ASN A 98 30.59 27.60 18.35
N GLY A 99 29.38 28.03 17.98
CA GLY A 99 28.98 28.25 16.59
C GLY A 99 29.53 29.54 15.97
N ILE A 100 30.13 30.44 16.77
CA ILE A 100 30.58 31.74 16.29
C ILE A 100 32.00 32.03 16.78
N LYS A 101 32.91 32.31 15.85
CA LYS A 101 34.23 32.83 16.20
C LYS A 101 34.11 34.30 16.60
N ARG A 102 34.35 34.61 17.88
CA ARG A 102 34.30 35.99 18.42
C ARG A 102 35.04 37.01 17.55
N SER A 103 36.23 36.65 17.04
CA SER A 103 37.01 37.55 16.18
C SER A 103 36.29 37.92 14.87
N GLN A 104 35.59 36.96 14.25
CA GLN A 104 34.82 37.22 13.02
C GLN A 104 33.54 38.01 13.34
N PHE A 105 32.88 37.70 14.46
CA PHE A 105 31.69 38.42 14.90
C PHE A 105 31.98 39.89 15.23
N CYS A 106 33.04 40.15 16.00
CA CYS A 106 33.43 41.51 16.37
C CYS A 106 33.92 42.34 15.18
N ALA A 107 34.52 41.71 14.16
CA ALA A 107 34.87 42.39 12.91
C ALA A 107 33.64 42.82 12.09
N ALA A 108 32.58 42.00 12.08
CA ALA A 108 31.35 42.30 11.35
C ALA A 108 30.40 43.23 12.13
N TYR A 109 30.38 43.14 13.46
CA TYR A 109 29.48 43.88 14.34
C TYR A 109 30.24 44.52 15.51
N PRO A 110 31.02 45.59 15.27
CA PRO A 110 31.86 46.19 16.29
C PRO A 110 31.05 46.74 17.48
N ASN A 111 29.86 47.30 17.23
CA ASN A 111 29.00 47.88 18.27
C ASN A 111 28.41 46.83 19.22
N ASN A 112 28.37 45.55 18.83
CA ASN A 112 27.83 44.46 19.63
C ASN A 112 28.94 43.55 20.21
N CYS A 113 30.21 43.97 20.09
CA CYS A 113 31.33 43.24 20.67
C CYS A 113 31.51 43.65 22.14
N VAL A 114 30.98 42.83 23.05
CA VAL A 114 31.14 43.06 24.50
C VAL A 114 32.47 42.46 24.97
N GLU A 115 33.25 43.21 25.74
CA GLU A 115 34.48 42.73 26.38
C GLU A 115 34.19 41.55 27.33
N ALA A 116 35.19 40.72 27.58
CA ALA A 116 35.00 39.60 28.49
C ALA A 116 34.84 40.13 29.92
N ASP A 117 33.73 39.79 30.57
CA ASP A 117 33.44 40.21 31.94
C ASP A 117 34.35 39.49 32.95
N GLU A 118 34.59 40.09 34.12
CA GLU A 118 35.49 39.55 35.15
C GLU A 118 35.03 38.17 35.65
N GLU A 119 33.71 37.97 35.76
CA GLU A 119 33.12 36.69 36.12
C GLU A 119 33.41 35.60 35.07
N LEU A 120 33.35 35.95 33.78
CA LEU A 120 33.65 35.04 32.67
C LEU A 120 35.14 34.67 32.66
N CYS A 121 36.02 35.63 32.92
CA CYS A 121 37.46 35.40 32.96
C CYS A 121 37.90 34.60 34.17
N THR A 122 37.16 34.68 35.29
CA THR A 122 37.40 33.86 36.48
C THR A 122 36.99 32.40 36.22
N ALA A 123 35.83 32.17 35.58
CA ALA A 123 35.36 30.84 35.26
C ALA A 123 36.15 30.17 34.11
N TYR A 124 36.58 30.95 33.12
CA TYR A 124 37.23 30.45 31.89
C TYR A 124 38.45 31.29 31.49
N PRO A 125 39.57 31.16 32.22
CA PRO A 125 40.75 32.02 32.05
C PRO A 125 41.43 31.86 30.68
N HIS A 126 41.18 30.76 29.95
CA HIS A 126 41.74 30.54 28.60
C HIS A 126 41.12 31.46 27.54
N TYR A 127 39.92 32.02 27.77
CA TYR A 127 39.31 32.98 26.83
C TYR A 127 39.84 34.41 27.02
N CYS A 128 40.45 34.73 28.17
CA CYS A 128 40.94 36.07 28.52
C CYS A 128 42.47 36.19 28.48
N LYS A 129 43.19 35.08 28.35
CA LYS A 129 44.66 35.07 28.18
C LYS A 129 45.02 35.39 26.73
N GLY A 130 45.11 36.68 26.45
CA GLY A 130 45.54 37.22 25.16
C GLY A 130 44.57 38.31 24.75
N ASN A 131 45.07 39.55 24.75
CA ASN A 131 44.40 40.77 24.30
C ASN A 131 44.01 40.64 22.82
N ASN A 132 42.96 39.87 22.53
CA ASN A 132 42.41 39.64 21.19
C ASN A 132 41.40 40.73 20.81
N THR A 133 41.53 41.89 21.43
CA THR A 133 40.80 43.14 21.19
C THR A 133 41.79 44.18 20.69
N LYS A 134 42.09 44.09 19.39
CA LYS A 134 42.19 45.26 18.53
C LYS A 134 41.42 44.99 17.26
#